data_AF-A0A970NWK2-F1
#
_entry.id   AF-A0A970NWK2-F1
#
_cell.length_a   1.000
_cell.length_b   1.000
_cell.length_c   1.000
_cell.angle_alpha   90.00
_cell.angle_beta   90.00
_cell.angle_gamma   90.00
#
_symmetry.space_group_name_H-M   'P 1'
#
loop_
_entity.id
_entity.type
_entity.pdbx_description
1 polymer ?
#
loop_
_entity_poly.entity_id
_entity_poly.type
_entity_poly.pdbx_seq_one_letter_code
_entity_poly.pdbx_strand_id
1 'polypeptide(L)'
;MKKFLNIISYVFNIALIAILVHMYCGRGINASDNRIQGIKAGIVEQERADIPMKIQKFDHVYDIVIDSLVLTNNIEPYAGYLVTTWDLDEKQKLTTQQWAANGYKDQYIRKTKTVYVEIYQIKTRGRSMTWNNNWVSAYHEAADNE
;
A
#
# COMPACT_ATOMS: atom_id res chain seq x y z
N MET A 1 3.83 -43.86 45.01
CA MET A 1 3.85 -43.95 43.54
C MET A 1 2.61 -43.37 42.84
N LYS A 2 1.37 -43.60 43.31
CA LYS A 2 0.15 -43.04 42.65
C LYS A 2 0.09 -41.50 42.56
N LYS A 3 0.52 -40.78 43.61
CA LYS A 3 0.51 -39.30 43.61
C LYS A 3 1.51 -38.67 42.64
N PHE A 4 2.69 -39.27 42.49
CA PHE A 4 3.74 -38.77 41.59
C PHE A 4 3.37 -38.98 40.12
N LEU A 5 2.76 -40.13 39.80
CA LEU A 5 2.24 -40.43 38.46
C LEU A 5 1.09 -39.50 38.06
N ASN A 6 0.21 -39.11 39.01
CA ASN A 6 -0.83 -38.12 38.74
C ASN A 6 -0.26 -36.73 38.46
N ILE A 7 0.78 -36.31 39.18
CA ILE A 7 1.43 -35.01 38.94
C ILE A 7 2.12 -35.00 37.58
N ILE A 8 2.84 -36.08 37.22
CA ILE A 8 3.47 -36.23 35.91
C ILE A 8 2.41 -36.23 34.79
N SER A 9 1.28 -36.93 34.99
CA SER A 9 0.18 -36.93 34.03
C SER A 9 -0.46 -35.55 33.86
N TYR A 10 -0.60 -34.77 34.95
CA TYR A 10 -1.10 -33.40 34.87
C TYR A 10 -0.14 -32.48 34.12
N VAL A 11 1.17 -32.55 34.40
CA VAL A 11 2.18 -31.75 33.71
C VAL A 11 2.26 -32.13 32.23
N PHE A 12 2.18 -33.43 31.92
CA PHE A 12 2.17 -33.90 30.54
C PHE A 12 0.92 -33.46 29.78
N ASN A 13 -0.25 -33.49 30.42
CA ASN A 13 -1.50 -32.99 29.83
C ASN A 13 -1.47 -31.47 29.60
N ILE A 14 -0.94 -30.69 30.55
CA ILE A 14 -0.79 -29.24 30.37
C ILE A 14 0.21 -28.94 29.25
N ALA A 15 1.31 -29.69 29.15
CA ALA A 15 2.26 -29.54 28.06
C ALA A 15 1.65 -29.93 26.70
N LEU A 16 0.84 -31.01 26.67
CA LEU A 16 0.18 -31.47 25.45
C LEU A 16 -0.91 -30.49 24.99
N ILE A 17 -1.67 -29.91 25.93
CA ILE A 17 -2.64 -28.84 25.65
C ILE A 17 -1.90 -27.58 25.19
N ALA A 18 -0.77 -27.20 25.79
CA ALA A 18 0.02 -26.06 25.35
C ALA A 18 0.61 -26.26 23.94
N ILE A 19 1.07 -27.47 23.61
CA ILE A 19 1.55 -27.83 22.28
C ILE A 19 0.40 -27.85 21.27
N LEU A 20 -0.77 -28.38 21.64
CA LEU A 20 -1.98 -28.33 20.80
C LEU A 20 -2.45 -26.89 20.60
N VAL A 21 -2.51 -26.06 21.64
CA VAL A 21 -2.84 -24.63 21.53
C VAL A 21 -1.79 -23.90 20.69
N HIS A 22 -0.49 -24.20 20.80
CA HIS A 22 0.53 -23.61 19.94
C HIS A 22 0.37 -24.06 18.47
N MET A 23 0.03 -25.33 18.23
CA MET A 23 -0.26 -25.84 16.88
C MET A 23 -1.59 -25.31 16.31
N TYR A 24 -2.61 -25.08 17.14
CA TYR A 24 -3.92 -24.54 16.72
C TYR A 24 -3.89 -23.01 16.57
N CYS A 25 -3.24 -22.27 17.48
CA CYS A 25 -3.01 -20.83 17.36
C CYS A 25 -2.02 -20.51 16.23
N GLY A 26 -1.06 -21.39 15.94
CA GLY A 26 -0.14 -21.25 14.81
C GLY A 26 -0.76 -21.52 13.44
N ARG A 27 -1.97 -22.11 13.37
CA ARG A 27 -2.60 -22.57 12.11
C ARG A 27 -3.93 -21.91 11.74
N GLY A 28 -4.42 -20.95 12.54
CA GLY A 28 -5.74 -20.33 12.29
C GLY A 28 -5.73 -18.86 11.86
N ILE A 29 -4.67 -18.10 12.14
CA ILE A 29 -4.64 -16.63 11.97
C ILE A 29 -3.57 -16.18 10.94
N ASN A 30 -2.58 -17.04 10.63
CA ASN A 30 -1.36 -16.58 9.93
C ASN A 30 -1.32 -16.85 8.42
N ALA A 31 -2.16 -17.72 7.85
CA ALA A 31 -2.05 -18.07 6.42
C ALA A 31 -2.70 -17.02 5.50
N SER A 32 -3.87 -16.49 5.90
CA SER A 32 -4.54 -15.39 5.18
C SER A 32 -3.73 -14.10 5.28
N ASP A 33 -3.24 -13.79 6.48
CA ASP A 33 -2.53 -12.55 6.74
C ASP A 33 -1.16 -12.56 6.06
N ASN A 34 -0.40 -13.66 6.13
CA ASN A 34 0.85 -13.78 5.40
C ASN A 34 0.64 -13.72 3.87
N ARG A 35 -0.45 -14.30 3.36
CA ARG A 35 -0.80 -14.18 1.93
C ARG A 35 -1.11 -12.73 1.56
N ILE A 36 -1.91 -12.03 2.37
CA ILE A 36 -2.24 -10.61 2.15
C ILE A 36 -0.98 -9.74 2.19
N GLN A 37 -0.09 -9.97 3.15
CA GLN A 37 1.19 -9.24 3.22
C GLN A 37 2.07 -9.53 2.02
N GLY A 38 2.12 -10.79 1.55
CA GLY A 38 2.82 -11.16 0.32
C GLY A 38 2.26 -10.46 -0.92
N ILE A 39 0.94 -10.35 -1.02
CA ILE A 39 0.26 -9.61 -2.11
C ILE A 39 0.64 -8.13 -2.04
N LYS A 40 0.54 -7.50 -0.87
CA LYS A 40 0.90 -6.10 -0.67
C LYS A 40 2.35 -5.82 -1.06
N ALA A 41 3.27 -6.64 -0.56
CA ALA A 41 4.69 -6.50 -0.85
C ALA A 41 5.00 -6.67 -2.34
N GLY A 42 4.45 -7.70 -2.98
CA GLY A 42 4.70 -7.94 -4.41
C GLY A 42 4.15 -6.84 -5.32
N ILE A 43 3.00 -6.25 -4.98
CA ILE A 43 2.46 -5.10 -5.70
C ILE A 43 3.37 -3.88 -5.51
N VAL A 44 3.74 -3.55 -4.26
CA VAL A 44 4.61 -2.41 -3.97
C VAL A 44 5.96 -2.55 -4.68
N GLU A 45 6.56 -3.73 -4.68
CA GLU A 45 7.84 -3.99 -5.35
C GLU A 45 7.76 -3.77 -6.86
N GLN A 46 6.76 -4.34 -7.54
CA GLN A 46 6.56 -4.15 -8.98
C GLN A 46 6.21 -2.70 -9.31
N GLU A 47 5.29 -2.09 -8.55
CA GLU A 47 4.91 -0.69 -8.76
C GLU A 47 6.10 0.26 -8.58
N ARG A 48 7.00 0.00 -7.60
CA ARG A 48 8.25 0.73 -7.39
C ARG A 48 9.22 0.57 -8.55
N ALA A 49 9.37 -0.65 -9.08
CA ALA A 49 10.23 -0.90 -10.25
C ALA A 49 9.75 -0.13 -11.49
N ASP A 50 8.44 0.09 -11.61
CA ASP A 50 7.83 0.83 -12.72
C ASP A 50 7.82 2.37 -12.51
N ILE A 51 8.19 2.89 -11.33
CA ILE A 51 8.19 4.33 -11.04
C ILE A 51 8.98 5.15 -12.07
N PRO A 52 10.21 4.76 -12.48
CA PRO A 52 10.94 5.51 -13.49
C PRO A 52 10.15 5.72 -14.80
N MET A 53 9.35 4.73 -15.21
CA MET A 53 8.48 4.83 -16.38
C MET A 53 7.25 5.71 -16.12
N LYS A 54 6.77 5.76 -14.87
CA LYS A 54 5.63 6.58 -14.47
C LYS A 54 5.99 8.05 -14.31
N ILE A 55 7.19 8.37 -13.85
CA ILE A 55 7.66 9.76 -13.72
C ILE A 55 7.88 10.37 -15.11
N GLN A 56 8.49 9.64 -16.04
CA GLN A 56 8.85 10.18 -17.37
C GLN A 56 7.67 10.67 -18.22
N LYS A 57 6.45 10.17 -17.96
CA LYS A 57 5.24 10.55 -18.69
C LYS A 57 4.49 11.73 -18.04
N PHE A 58 4.87 12.14 -16.83
CA PHE A 58 4.22 13.21 -16.10
C PHE A 58 5.13 14.43 -16.06
N ASP A 59 4.69 15.49 -16.74
CA ASP A 59 5.35 16.78 -16.62
C ASP A 59 5.29 17.24 -15.17
N HIS A 60 6.27 18.06 -14.77
CA HIS A 60 6.27 18.67 -13.45
C HIS A 60 6.35 17.70 -12.27
N VAL A 61 6.59 16.40 -12.48
CA VAL A 61 6.85 15.42 -11.43
C VAL A 61 8.33 15.05 -11.43
N TYR A 62 8.97 15.19 -10.27
CA TYR A 62 10.40 14.98 -10.09
C TYR A 62 10.73 13.66 -9.39
N ASP A 63 9.90 13.26 -8.44
CA ASP A 63 10.09 12.03 -7.69
C ASP A 63 8.76 11.47 -7.18
N ILE A 64 8.70 10.16 -7.01
CA ILE A 64 7.55 9.44 -6.44
C ILE A 64 8.09 8.36 -5.51
N VAL A 65 7.57 8.33 -4.29
CA VAL A 65 7.82 7.28 -3.31
C VAL A 65 6.50 6.55 -3.02
N ILE A 66 6.53 5.22 -3.05
CA ILE A 66 5.40 4.41 -2.56
C ILE A 66 5.65 4.09 -1.09
N ASP A 67 4.84 4.64 -0.22
CA ASP A 67 4.96 4.50 1.23
C ASP A 67 4.34 3.17 1.70
N SER A 68 3.14 2.84 1.22
CA SER A 68 2.44 1.60 1.57
C SER A 68 1.29 1.25 0.61
N LEU A 69 0.75 0.04 0.75
CA LEU A 69 -0.50 -0.39 0.13
C LEU A 69 -1.53 -0.70 1.23
N VAL A 70 -2.66 0.00 1.20
CA VAL A 70 -3.81 -0.25 2.07
C VAL A 70 -4.88 -0.97 1.26
N LEU A 71 -5.35 -2.11 1.76
CA LEU A 71 -6.47 -2.81 1.14
C LEU A 71 -7.78 -2.30 1.72
N THR A 72 -8.77 -2.08 0.85
CA THR A 72 -10.14 -1.71 1.23
C THR A 72 -11.00 -2.94 1.50
N ASN A 73 -10.63 -4.09 0.95
CA ASN A 73 -11.24 -5.39 1.26
C ASN A 73 -10.18 -6.50 1.39
N ASN A 74 -10.44 -7.46 2.27
CA ASN A 74 -9.54 -8.58 2.56
C ASN A 74 -9.97 -9.89 1.88
N ILE A 75 -10.88 -9.81 0.89
CA ILE A 75 -11.45 -10.94 0.16
C ILE A 75 -11.25 -10.69 -1.34
N GLU A 76 -10.88 -11.72 -2.08
CA GLU A 76 -10.64 -11.63 -3.51
C GLU A 76 -11.95 -11.46 -4.31
N PRO A 77 -11.99 -10.59 -5.35
CA PRO A 77 -10.91 -9.72 -5.81
C PRO A 77 -10.59 -8.61 -4.80
N TYR A 78 -9.31 -8.47 -4.46
CA TYR A 78 -8.89 -7.41 -3.54
C TYR A 78 -8.89 -6.07 -4.26
N ALA A 79 -8.98 -5.01 -3.49
CA ALA A 79 -8.92 -3.62 -3.92
C ALA A 79 -8.24 -2.80 -2.83
N GLY A 80 -7.73 -1.64 -3.19
CA GLY A 80 -6.97 -0.82 -2.26
C GLY A 80 -6.48 0.48 -2.87
N TYR A 81 -5.56 1.11 -2.17
CA TYR A 81 -4.84 2.28 -2.66
C TYR A 81 -3.38 2.23 -2.22
N LEU A 82 -2.50 2.63 -3.13
CA LEU A 82 -1.12 2.98 -2.79
C LEU A 82 -1.15 4.35 -2.12
N VAL A 83 -0.56 4.42 -0.93
CA VAL A 83 -0.20 5.69 -0.31
C VAL A 83 1.16 6.07 -0.89
N THR A 84 1.20 7.20 -1.58
CA THR A 84 2.40 7.65 -2.28
C THR A 84 2.71 9.09 -1.94
N THR A 85 3.98 9.45 -2.02
CA THR A 85 4.48 10.81 -1.81
C THR A 85 5.14 11.27 -3.10
N TRP A 86 4.64 12.36 -3.68
CA TRP A 86 5.11 12.90 -4.96
C TRP A 86 5.78 14.25 -4.73
N ASP A 87 6.93 14.44 -5.35
CA ASP A 87 7.60 15.73 -5.46
C ASP A 87 7.28 16.32 -6.83
N LEU A 88 6.44 17.36 -6.87
CA LEU A 88 5.92 17.93 -8.10
C LEU A 88 5.72 19.45 -8.02
N ASP A 89 5.72 20.10 -9.17
CA ASP A 89 5.36 21.51 -9.32
C ASP A 89 3.84 21.67 -9.26
N GLU A 90 3.35 22.39 -8.25
CA GLU A 90 1.94 22.76 -8.10
C GLU A 90 1.71 24.16 -8.66
N LYS A 91 0.68 24.31 -9.48
CA LYS A 91 0.26 25.63 -9.98
C LYS A 91 -0.20 26.51 -8.82
N GLN A 92 0.39 27.69 -8.71
CA GLN A 92 -0.02 28.68 -7.72
C GLN A 92 -1.30 29.40 -8.14
N LYS A 93 -2.23 29.52 -7.20
CA LYS A 93 -3.40 30.38 -7.35
C LYS A 93 -2.99 31.85 -7.16
N LEU A 94 -2.86 32.57 -8.26
CA LEU A 94 -2.53 33.99 -8.27
C LEU A 94 -3.79 34.84 -8.34
N THR A 95 -3.81 35.96 -7.62
CA THR A 95 -4.83 37.01 -7.86
C THR A 95 -4.58 37.66 -9.22
N THR A 96 -5.60 38.34 -9.79
CA THR A 96 -5.46 39.04 -11.08
C THR A 96 -4.29 40.02 -11.10
N GLN A 97 -4.03 40.71 -9.97
CA GLN A 97 -2.93 41.66 -9.85
C GLN A 97 -1.57 40.94 -9.84
N GLN A 98 -1.45 39.83 -9.11
CA GLN A 98 -0.23 39.02 -9.09
C GLN A 98 0.04 38.36 -10.44
N TRP A 99 -1.01 37.88 -11.11
CA TRP A 99 -0.90 37.30 -12.45
C TRP A 99 -0.47 38.35 -13.48
N ALA A 100 -1.06 39.55 -13.45
CA ALA A 100 -0.63 40.66 -14.30
C ALA A 100 0.82 41.08 -14.00
N ALA A 101 1.23 41.13 -12.73
CA ALA A 101 2.60 41.42 -12.33
C ALA A 101 3.60 40.34 -12.81
N ASN A 102 3.15 39.08 -12.95
CA ASN A 102 3.92 37.98 -13.53
C ASN A 102 3.83 37.93 -15.08
N GLY A 103 3.38 39.01 -15.73
CA GLY A 103 3.23 39.05 -17.18
C GLY A 103 2.20 38.07 -17.72
N TYR A 104 1.14 37.80 -16.95
CA TYR A 104 0.04 36.87 -17.25
C TYR A 104 0.50 35.43 -17.50
N LYS A 105 1.61 35.03 -16.84
CA LYS A 105 2.09 33.65 -16.88
C LYS A 105 1.68 32.91 -15.63
N ASP A 106 1.38 31.62 -15.80
CA ASP A 106 1.22 30.71 -14.68
C ASP A 106 2.53 30.61 -13.89
N GLN A 107 2.40 30.49 -12.58
CA GLN A 107 3.52 30.31 -11.66
C GLN A 107 3.36 28.97 -10.97
N TYR A 108 4.47 28.25 -10.83
CA TYR A 108 4.51 26.94 -10.20
C TYR A 108 5.44 26.97 -9.00
N ILE A 109 5.13 26.17 -7.98
CA ILE A 109 6.02 25.91 -6.86
C ILE A 109 6.18 24.42 -6.63
N ARG A 110 7.42 24.00 -6.46
CA ARG A 110 7.74 22.63 -6.09
C ARG A 110 7.19 22.32 -4.69
N LYS A 111 6.44 21.23 -4.59
CA LYS A 111 5.86 20.72 -3.34
C LYS A 111 5.92 19.21 -3.29
N THR A 112 5.99 18.73 -2.06
CA THR A 112 5.77 17.31 -1.74
C THR A 112 4.30 17.11 -1.34
N LYS A 113 3.59 16.21 -2.01
CA LYS A 113 2.18 15.89 -1.76
C LYS A 113 1.98 14.40 -1.50
N THR A 114 1.10 14.07 -0.56
CA THR A 114 0.58 12.70 -0.45
C THR A 114 -0.51 12.51 -1.51
N VAL A 115 -0.33 11.50 -2.36
CA VAL A 115 -1.22 11.14 -3.46
C VAL A 115 -1.67 9.69 -3.26
N TYR A 116 -2.96 9.45 -3.46
CA TYR A 116 -3.55 8.11 -3.35
C TYR A 116 -3.78 7.55 -4.74
N VAL A 117 -3.07 6.48 -5.08
CA VAL A 117 -3.27 5.77 -6.35
C VAL A 117 -4.17 4.58 -6.09
N GLU A 118 -5.38 4.61 -6.62
CA GLU A 118 -6.34 3.52 -6.49
C GLU A 118 -5.86 2.28 -7.23
N ILE A 119 -6.04 1.12 -6.59
CA ILE A 119 -5.92 -0.20 -7.20
C ILE A 119 -7.29 -0.86 -7.18
N TYR A 120 -7.94 -0.86 -8.34
CA TYR A 120 -9.33 -1.26 -8.51
C TYR A 120 -9.60 -2.74 -8.28
N GLN A 121 -8.68 -3.58 -8.74
CA GLN A 121 -8.88 -5.02 -8.76
C GLN A 121 -7.54 -5.74 -8.77
N ILE A 122 -7.29 -6.54 -7.74
CA ILE A 122 -6.14 -7.43 -7.62
C ILE A 122 -6.64 -8.86 -7.74
N LYS A 123 -6.14 -9.57 -8.76
CA LYS A 123 -6.42 -10.99 -8.98
C LYS A 123 -5.15 -11.79 -8.79
N THR A 124 -5.26 -12.92 -8.12
CA THR A 124 -4.15 -13.86 -7.93
C THR A 124 -4.46 -15.17 -8.66
N ARG A 125 -3.50 -15.69 -9.42
CA ARG A 125 -3.61 -16.99 -10.10
C ARG A 125 -2.35 -17.82 -9.81
N GLY A 126 -2.41 -18.65 -8.78
CA GLY A 126 -1.23 -19.37 -8.30
C GLY A 126 -0.19 -18.39 -7.75
N ARG A 127 0.96 -18.27 -8.42
CA ARG A 127 2.04 -17.33 -8.05
C ARG A 127 2.00 -16.00 -8.83
N SER A 128 1.15 -15.88 -9.84
CA SER A 128 1.02 -14.62 -10.58
C SER A 128 -0.05 -13.73 -9.97
N MET A 129 0.17 -12.42 -10.09
CA MET A 129 -0.76 -11.39 -9.65
C MET A 129 -0.95 -10.40 -10.78
N THR A 130 -2.18 -9.93 -10.99
CA THR A 130 -2.47 -8.85 -11.93
C THR A 130 -3.37 -7.83 -11.27
N TRP A 131 -3.13 -6.57 -11.59
CA TRP A 131 -3.96 -5.47 -11.10
C TRP A 131 -4.01 -4.30 -12.07
N ASN A 132 -5.01 -3.45 -11.85
CA ASN A 132 -5.20 -2.20 -12.56
C ASN A 132 -5.12 -1.04 -11.56
N ASN A 133 -4.58 0.10 -12.00
CA ASN A 133 -4.36 1.29 -11.18
C ASN A 133 -4.79 2.56 -11.93
N ASN A 134 -4.82 3.70 -11.22
CA ASN A 134 -5.31 4.97 -11.75
C ASN A 134 -4.26 6.09 -11.81
N TRP A 135 -2.97 5.76 -11.97
CA TRP A 135 -1.86 6.72 -11.91
C TRP A 135 -2.09 8.04 -12.65
N VAL A 136 -2.68 7.98 -13.85
CA VAL A 136 -2.93 9.18 -14.67
C VAL A 136 -3.98 10.08 -14.03
N SER A 137 -5.09 9.51 -13.56
CA SER A 137 -6.12 10.26 -12.84
C SER A 137 -5.59 10.84 -11.54
N ALA A 138 -4.80 10.07 -10.79
CA ALA A 138 -4.16 10.53 -9.56
C ALA A 138 -3.18 11.70 -9.80
N TYR A 139 -2.46 11.70 -10.93
CA TYR A 139 -1.62 12.82 -11.35
C TYR A 139 -2.43 14.09 -11.59
N HIS A 140 -3.48 14.01 -12.42
CA HIS A 140 -4.32 15.17 -12.71
C HIS A 140 -4.95 15.74 -11.43
N GLU A 141 -5.45 14.89 -10.55
CA GLU A 141 -5.98 15.34 -9.25
C GLU A 141 -4.90 16.01 -8.38
N ALA A 142 -3.68 15.47 -8.35
CA ALA A 142 -2.59 16.05 -7.58
C ALA A 142 -2.08 17.38 -8.16
N ALA A 143 -2.02 17.50 -9.49
CA ALA A 143 -1.55 18.68 -10.21
C ALA A 143 -2.60 19.79 -10.29
N ASP A 144 -3.87 19.43 -10.47
CA ASP A 144 -4.99 20.34 -10.77
C ASP A 144 -5.86 20.64 -9.54
N ASN A 145 -5.32 20.58 -8.31
CA ASN A 145 -6.06 21.05 -7.13
C ASN A 145 -6.34 22.57 -7.25
N GLU A 146 -7.46 22.93 -7.88
CA GLU A 146 -7.99 24.30 -8.06
C GLU A 146 -8.54 24.95 -6.78
#